data_AF-A0A382M0P7-F1
#
_entry.id   AF-A0A382M0P7-F1
#
_cell.length_a   1.000
_cell.length_b   1.000
_cell.length_c   1.000
_cell.angle_alpha   90.00
_cell.angle_beta   90.00
_cell.angle_gamma   90.00
#
_symmetry.space_group_name_H-M   'P 1'
#
loop_
_entity.id
_entity.type
_entity.pdbx_description
1 polymer ?
#
loop_
_entity_poly.entity_id
_entity_poly.type
_entity_poly.pdbx_seq_one_letter_code
_entity_poly.pdbx_strand_id
1 'polypeptide(L)'
;GFYPLAMLMAVKFTVTCDTCEEPTANPQYWRTVGKTIYDNGYDPITDTYSRNQWCPAPGCEQYGIESGIVDDPGYWSTGNTPYTYDYLVTNPEITSEQHTYTITWIMPASGYLSTALYTNSVFISNSVTMDSAFNLDLEGYAQSYTFTMTEYSIPNSVKQGANAPNDFSSKLTEVPNFPLRPGPDNDVYDLAASITEGITSDYEKAVAIRDYLRNNYYYNINGTLTPDGDDYIDYFLFGNPEQDGKCTNFASAFTILSRLNNIPTRYVTGNGIGDVVTPEEWENTGYGESTGYSIEEDTRVVTMLHGHAYAEVLLDGLGWLTFEPTSSNQCPTCDGNSATNTGEDNTVDGEGTQPGTEHEINDSDGDGLSDEYENGIGTNPFDMDTDGDGL
;
A
#
# COMPACT_ATOMS: atom_id res chain seq x y z
N GLY A 1 18.57 -3.03 2.42
CA GLY A 1 18.09 -1.95 3.30
C GLY A 1 16.85 -1.34 2.71
N PHE A 2 15.82 -1.12 3.52
CA PHE A 2 14.53 -0.54 3.13
C PHE A 2 14.73 0.96 2.80
N TYR A 3 14.46 1.38 1.56
CA TYR A 3 14.46 2.79 1.13
C TYR A 3 13.05 3.43 0.93
N PRO A 4 11.94 2.98 1.56
CA PRO A 4 10.78 3.85 1.75
C PRO A 4 11.12 5.05 2.64
N LEU A 5 12.08 4.89 3.54
CA LEU A 5 12.54 5.94 4.43
C LEU A 5 12.96 7.20 3.69
N ALA A 6 13.63 7.12 2.53
CA ALA A 6 14.16 8.31 1.85
C ALA A 6 13.10 9.19 1.15
N MET A 7 11.98 8.62 0.69
CA MET A 7 10.81 9.41 0.24
C MET A 7 9.85 9.73 1.39
N LEU A 8 9.98 9.04 2.53
CA LEU A 8 9.08 9.16 3.69
C LEU A 8 9.71 9.86 4.90
N MET A 9 10.92 10.46 4.82
CA MET A 9 11.69 11.00 5.98
C MET A 9 10.97 12.06 6.85
N ALA A 10 9.69 12.35 6.61
CA ALA A 10 8.89 13.34 7.31
C ALA A 10 7.39 12.99 7.41
N VAL A 11 6.94 11.78 7.05
CA VAL A 11 5.51 11.52 6.85
C VAL A 11 4.83 11.07 8.13
N LYS A 12 4.53 12.07 8.96
CA LYS A 12 3.44 12.00 9.92
C LYS A 12 2.40 13.02 9.46
N PHE A 13 1.19 12.54 9.20
CA PHE A 13 0.07 13.41 8.87
C PHE A 13 -1.14 13.05 9.73
N THR A 14 -1.92 14.06 10.03
CA THR A 14 -3.21 13.90 10.68
C THR A 14 -4.32 13.90 9.64
N VAL A 15 -5.36 13.12 9.91
CA VAL A 15 -6.55 13.04 9.07
C VAL A 15 -7.81 13.29 9.88
N THR A 16 -8.70 14.07 9.29
CA THR A 16 -10.01 14.45 9.83
C THR A 16 -11.05 14.26 8.73
N CYS A 17 -12.14 13.54 9.02
CA CYS A 17 -13.30 13.47 8.14
C CYS A 17 -14.23 14.68 8.39
N ASP A 18 -14.19 15.65 7.49
CA ASP A 18 -14.90 16.93 7.62
C ASP A 18 -16.42 16.81 7.45
N THR A 19 -16.89 15.70 6.88
CA THR A 19 -18.32 15.43 6.61
C THR A 19 -18.89 14.30 7.46
N CYS A 20 -18.09 13.67 8.31
CA CYS A 20 -18.55 12.63 9.22
C CYS A 20 -19.15 13.25 10.50
N GLU A 21 -19.97 12.48 11.22
CA GLU A 21 -20.48 12.89 12.53
C GLU A 21 -19.34 13.01 13.56
N GLU A 22 -18.42 12.05 13.53
CA GLU A 22 -17.19 12.05 14.32
C GLU A 22 -15.97 12.23 13.39
N PRO A 23 -15.00 13.10 13.73
CA PRO A 23 -13.87 13.42 12.84
C PRO A 23 -12.95 12.23 12.51
N THR A 24 -12.97 11.19 13.33
CA THR A 24 -12.15 9.97 13.17
C THR A 24 -12.91 8.78 12.59
N ALA A 25 -14.20 8.97 12.28
CA ALA A 25 -15.04 7.96 11.66
C ALA A 25 -14.69 7.76 10.18
N ASN A 26 -15.17 6.64 9.64
CA ASN A 26 -14.90 6.17 8.29
C ASN A 26 -13.39 6.07 7.96
N PRO A 27 -12.66 5.13 8.59
CA PRO A 27 -11.26 4.89 8.28
C PRO A 27 -11.08 4.46 6.83
N GLN A 28 -9.95 4.86 6.24
CA GLN A 28 -9.61 4.52 4.86
C GLN A 28 -8.17 4.05 4.80
N TYR A 29 -7.88 3.18 3.84
CA TYR A 29 -6.51 3.02 3.37
C TYR A 29 -6.08 4.29 2.63
N TRP A 30 -4.98 4.91 3.07
CA TRP A 30 -4.46 6.16 2.49
C TRP A 30 -3.51 5.84 1.34
N ARG A 31 -4.07 5.73 0.15
CA ARG A 31 -3.40 5.50 -1.13
C ARG A 31 -2.48 6.66 -1.49
N THR A 32 -1.21 6.37 -1.82
CA THR A 32 -0.30 7.37 -2.40
C THR A 32 -0.01 7.08 -3.87
N VAL A 33 0.34 5.82 -4.20
CA VAL A 33 0.69 5.42 -5.57
C VAL A 33 0.14 4.03 -5.89
N GLY A 34 -0.53 3.90 -7.04
CA GLY A 34 -0.80 2.63 -7.70
C GLY A 34 0.10 2.44 -8.92
N LYS A 35 0.64 1.23 -9.06
CA LYS A 35 1.65 0.86 -10.07
C LYS A 35 1.12 -0.27 -10.95
N THR A 36 1.38 -0.15 -12.24
CA THR A 36 0.90 -1.10 -13.28
C THR A 36 2.04 -1.75 -14.07
N ILE A 37 3.27 -1.24 -13.94
CA ILE A 37 4.49 -1.85 -14.50
C ILE A 37 5.23 -2.58 -13.39
N TYR A 38 5.78 -3.75 -13.75
CA TYR A 38 6.51 -4.62 -12.84
C TYR A 38 7.79 -5.07 -13.51
N ASP A 39 8.88 -4.99 -12.77
CA ASP A 39 10.18 -5.42 -13.21
C ASP A 39 10.89 -6.14 -12.05
N ASN A 40 11.31 -7.36 -12.32
CA ASN A 40 11.98 -8.24 -11.38
C ASN A 40 13.49 -8.37 -11.65
N GLY A 41 14.02 -7.61 -12.61
CA GLY A 41 15.45 -7.66 -12.94
C GLY A 41 15.87 -8.88 -13.73
N TYR A 42 14.93 -9.56 -14.38
CA TYR A 42 15.23 -10.64 -15.31
C TYR A 42 16.00 -10.12 -16.53
N ASP A 43 17.21 -10.65 -16.75
CA ASP A 43 18.00 -10.44 -17.96
C ASP A 43 17.86 -11.65 -18.89
N PRO A 44 17.22 -11.50 -20.07
CA PRO A 44 17.01 -12.61 -21.01
C PRO A 44 18.30 -13.08 -21.72
N ILE A 45 19.39 -12.30 -21.67
CA ILE A 45 20.67 -12.66 -22.29
C ILE A 45 21.45 -13.62 -21.38
N THR A 46 21.46 -13.34 -20.08
CA THR A 46 22.20 -14.14 -19.09
C THR A 46 21.33 -15.19 -18.39
N ASP A 47 20.00 -15.08 -18.51
CA ASP A 47 19.01 -15.90 -17.80
C ASP A 47 19.19 -15.82 -16.27
N THR A 48 19.34 -14.58 -15.78
CA THR A 48 19.60 -14.30 -14.36
C THR A 48 18.73 -13.17 -13.85
N TYR A 49 18.50 -13.16 -12.54
CA TYR A 49 17.86 -12.05 -11.83
C TYR A 49 18.92 -11.16 -11.20
N SER A 50 18.86 -9.88 -11.52
CA SER A 50 19.81 -8.87 -11.01
C SER A 50 19.31 -8.15 -9.76
N ARG A 51 18.08 -8.46 -9.32
CA ARG A 51 17.42 -7.79 -8.21
C ARG A 51 16.90 -8.80 -7.20
N ASN A 52 17.23 -8.54 -5.95
CA ASN A 52 16.69 -9.21 -4.77
C ASN A 52 15.46 -8.48 -4.20
N GLN A 53 14.94 -7.47 -4.90
CA GLN A 53 13.72 -6.74 -4.55
C GLN A 53 12.89 -6.49 -5.81
N TRP A 54 11.59 -6.74 -5.69
CA TRP A 54 10.60 -6.43 -6.73
C TRP A 54 10.53 -4.90 -6.89
N CYS A 55 10.66 -4.36 -8.12
CA CYS A 55 10.46 -2.92 -8.36
C CYS A 55 8.97 -2.60 -8.63
N PRO A 56 8.12 -2.74 -7.60
CA PRO A 56 7.08 -1.75 -7.35
C PRO A 56 7.21 -1.13 -5.96
N ALA A 57 8.24 -1.46 -5.17
CA ALA A 57 8.52 -0.87 -3.86
C ALA A 57 9.35 0.45 -3.95
N PRO A 58 9.35 1.30 -2.91
CA PRO A 58 10.18 2.53 -2.83
C PRO A 58 11.69 2.26 -2.81
N GLY A 59 12.50 3.17 -3.36
CA GLY A 59 13.97 3.04 -3.52
C GLY A 59 14.46 2.72 -4.94
N CYS A 60 13.54 2.52 -5.90
CA CYS A 60 13.87 2.42 -7.34
C CYS A 60 13.77 3.80 -8.05
N GLU A 61 13.72 4.93 -7.32
CA GLU A 61 13.43 6.26 -7.90
C GLU A 61 14.47 6.73 -8.94
N GLN A 62 15.74 6.34 -8.80
CA GLN A 62 16.80 6.74 -9.75
C GLN A 62 16.62 6.14 -11.15
N TYR A 63 15.74 5.14 -11.31
CA TYR A 63 15.48 4.47 -12.58
C TYR A 63 14.09 4.75 -13.13
N GLY A 64 13.39 5.77 -12.59
CA GLY A 64 12.07 6.16 -13.09
C GLY A 64 11.15 4.95 -13.17
N ILE A 65 10.60 4.53 -12.03
CA ILE A 65 9.34 3.78 -12.09
C ILE A 65 8.31 4.78 -12.59
N GLU A 66 8.31 5.00 -13.90
CA GLU A 66 7.12 5.35 -14.63
C GLU A 66 6.14 4.24 -14.25
N SER A 67 5.17 4.54 -13.38
CA SER A 67 3.83 4.05 -13.70
C SER A 67 3.73 4.26 -15.21
N GLY A 68 3.55 3.23 -16.04
CA GLY A 68 3.70 3.32 -17.50
C GLY A 68 2.68 4.24 -18.17
N ILE A 69 2.65 5.48 -17.72
CA ILE A 69 1.59 6.45 -17.71
C ILE A 69 2.22 7.61 -18.43
N VAL A 70 1.52 8.02 -19.48
CA VAL A 70 1.83 9.24 -20.19
C VAL A 70 1.70 10.36 -19.16
N ASP A 71 2.79 11.07 -18.87
CA ASP A 71 2.69 12.40 -18.25
C ASP A 71 1.76 13.21 -19.14
N ASP A 72 0.57 13.50 -18.62
CA ASP A 72 -0.54 14.19 -19.28
C ASP A 72 -1.34 13.43 -20.36
N PRO A 73 -2.35 12.65 -19.96
CA PRO A 73 -3.48 12.28 -20.81
C PRO A 73 -4.69 13.23 -20.63
N GLY A 74 -4.58 14.29 -19.83
CA GLY A 74 -5.68 15.20 -19.51
C GLY A 74 -6.75 14.65 -18.55
N TYR A 75 -6.41 13.78 -17.59
CA TYR A 75 -7.44 13.18 -16.72
C TYR A 75 -8.09 14.19 -15.77
N TRP A 76 -7.29 14.95 -15.03
CA TRP A 76 -7.82 15.95 -14.11
C TRP A 76 -6.69 16.84 -13.57
N SER A 77 -6.99 18.12 -13.34
CA SER A 77 -6.08 19.09 -12.70
C SER A 77 -6.84 19.97 -11.71
N THR A 78 -6.15 20.54 -10.72
CA THR A 78 -6.77 21.46 -9.75
C THR A 78 -7.60 22.55 -10.47
N GLY A 79 -8.82 22.77 -10.00
CA GLY A 79 -9.76 23.76 -10.57
C GLY A 79 -10.68 23.24 -11.68
N ASN A 80 -10.50 21.99 -12.14
CA ASN A 80 -11.46 21.32 -13.02
C ASN A 80 -12.71 20.87 -12.23
N THR A 81 -13.76 20.49 -12.95
CA THR A 81 -14.91 19.80 -12.35
C THR A 81 -14.45 18.52 -11.64
N PRO A 82 -15.08 18.10 -10.53
CA PRO A 82 -14.77 16.84 -9.87
C PRO A 82 -14.78 15.68 -10.88
N TYR A 83 -13.79 14.80 -10.78
CA TYR A 83 -13.70 13.60 -11.60
C TYR A 83 -14.81 12.62 -11.22
N THR A 84 -15.36 11.90 -12.20
CA THR A 84 -16.39 10.89 -11.96
C THR A 84 -15.93 9.51 -12.41
N TYR A 85 -16.31 8.51 -11.63
CA TYR A 85 -16.06 7.09 -11.88
C TYR A 85 -17.30 6.34 -12.38
N ASP A 86 -18.36 7.05 -12.77
CA ASP A 86 -19.63 6.47 -13.24
C ASP A 86 -19.47 5.54 -14.45
N TYR A 87 -18.37 5.66 -15.20
CA TYR A 87 -18.05 4.77 -16.31
C TYR A 87 -17.44 3.43 -15.86
N LEU A 88 -16.87 3.37 -14.65
CA LEU A 88 -16.34 2.16 -14.02
C LEU A 88 -17.40 1.47 -13.16
N VAL A 89 -18.12 2.26 -12.35
CA VAL A 89 -19.13 1.76 -11.41
C VAL A 89 -20.51 1.96 -12.03
N THR A 90 -20.97 0.95 -12.78
CA THR A 90 -22.21 1.02 -13.59
C THR A 90 -23.34 0.13 -13.07
N ASN A 91 -23.05 -0.76 -12.10
CA ASN A 91 -24.06 -1.67 -11.57
C ASN A 91 -25.11 -0.90 -10.75
N PRO A 92 -26.42 -1.02 -11.06
CA PRO A 92 -27.48 -0.24 -10.43
C PRO A 92 -27.77 -0.62 -8.97
N GLU A 93 -27.26 -1.74 -8.48
CA GLU A 93 -27.41 -2.16 -7.08
C GLU A 93 -26.34 -1.53 -6.17
N ILE A 94 -25.31 -0.89 -6.75
CA ILE A 94 -24.26 -0.19 -6.01
C ILE A 94 -24.78 1.19 -5.59
N THR A 95 -24.63 1.50 -4.30
CA THR A 95 -24.89 2.83 -3.75
C THR A 95 -23.57 3.55 -3.46
N SER A 96 -23.62 4.86 -3.31
CA SER A 96 -22.44 5.64 -2.93
C SER A 96 -22.76 6.76 -1.95
N GLU A 97 -21.75 7.14 -1.20
CA GLU A 97 -21.73 8.32 -0.35
C GLU A 97 -20.42 9.09 -0.62
N GLN A 98 -20.40 10.39 -0.33
CA GLN A 98 -19.20 11.19 -0.47
C GLN A 98 -18.68 11.61 0.89
N HIS A 99 -17.37 11.48 1.07
CA HIS A 99 -16.67 11.94 2.25
C HIS A 99 -15.61 12.95 1.87
N THR A 100 -15.48 13.98 2.70
CA THR A 100 -14.42 14.98 2.57
C THR A 100 -13.46 14.82 3.74
N TYR A 101 -12.18 14.77 3.43
CA TYR A 101 -11.12 14.62 4.41
C TYR A 101 -10.13 15.76 4.30
N THR A 102 -9.66 16.23 5.44
CA THR A 102 -8.51 17.13 5.52
C THR A 102 -7.30 16.34 6.00
N ILE A 103 -6.22 16.41 5.20
CA ILE A 103 -4.92 15.85 5.55
C ILE A 103 -3.98 17.01 5.87
N THR A 104 -3.34 16.94 7.03
CA THR A 104 -2.32 17.90 7.45
C THR A 104 -1.03 17.20 7.80
N TRP A 105 0.01 17.48 7.03
CA TRP A 105 1.35 16.97 7.23
C TRP A 105 2.04 17.81 8.29
N ILE A 106 2.77 17.17 9.19
CA ILE A 106 3.53 17.91 10.21
C ILE A 106 4.55 18.85 9.55
N MET A 107 5.19 18.40 8.47
CA MET A 107 6.07 19.21 7.64
C MET A 107 5.53 19.33 6.21
N PRO A 108 5.75 20.46 5.51
CA PRO A 108 5.35 20.60 4.11
C PRO A 108 5.97 19.50 3.23
N ALA A 109 5.16 18.89 2.37
CA ALA A 109 5.57 17.81 1.48
C ALA A 109 5.24 18.09 0.02
N SER A 110 5.92 17.38 -0.87
CA SER A 110 5.81 17.46 -2.34
C SER A 110 5.66 16.06 -2.94
N GLY A 111 5.18 15.98 -4.18
CA GLY A 111 5.02 14.71 -4.91
C GLY A 111 3.61 14.14 -4.78
N TYR A 112 3.49 12.81 -4.79
CA TYR A 112 2.18 12.16 -4.72
C TYR A 112 1.49 12.39 -3.38
N LEU A 113 0.23 12.84 -3.44
CA LEU A 113 -0.63 13.05 -2.29
C LEU A 113 -1.18 11.72 -1.78
N SER A 114 -1.26 11.58 -0.46
CA SER A 114 -2.03 10.50 0.17
C SER A 114 -3.51 10.81 0.10
N THR A 115 -4.34 9.93 -0.44
CA THR A 115 -5.80 10.10 -0.55
C THR A 115 -6.50 8.75 -0.38
N ALA A 116 -7.82 8.68 -0.56
CA ALA A 116 -8.53 7.40 -0.64
C ALA A 116 -8.70 6.93 -2.10
N LEU A 117 -9.09 5.67 -2.28
CA LEU A 117 -9.58 5.19 -3.57
C LEU A 117 -10.81 6.02 -3.98
N TYR A 118 -10.99 6.29 -5.27
CA TYR A 118 -12.07 7.13 -5.81
C TYR A 118 -12.08 8.59 -5.31
N THR A 119 -10.90 9.17 -5.09
CA THR A 119 -10.76 10.62 -4.88
C THR A 119 -11.18 11.39 -6.12
N ASN A 120 -12.29 12.12 -6.01
CA ASN A 120 -12.89 12.85 -7.13
C ASN A 120 -12.42 14.31 -7.23
N SER A 121 -11.94 14.91 -6.14
CA SER A 121 -11.42 16.27 -6.15
C SER A 121 -10.46 16.54 -5.00
N VAL A 122 -9.50 17.45 -5.25
CA VAL A 122 -8.54 17.94 -4.26
C VAL A 122 -8.61 19.47 -4.23
N PHE A 123 -8.67 20.02 -3.02
CA PHE A 123 -8.67 21.43 -2.71
C PHE A 123 -7.34 21.81 -2.07
N ILE A 124 -6.48 22.40 -2.89
CA ILE A 124 -5.14 22.83 -2.51
C ILE A 124 -4.74 24.05 -3.34
N SER A 125 -3.86 24.89 -2.81
CA SER A 125 -3.43 26.13 -3.49
C SER A 125 -2.51 25.89 -4.69
N ASN A 126 -1.86 24.74 -4.74
CA ASN A 126 -0.93 24.33 -5.77
C ASN A 126 -1.63 23.58 -6.93
N SER A 127 -0.93 23.42 -8.04
CA SER A 127 -1.37 22.52 -9.11
C SER A 127 -1.22 21.07 -8.67
N VAL A 128 -2.24 20.27 -8.95
CA VAL A 128 -2.22 18.81 -8.82
C VAL A 128 -2.62 18.22 -10.15
N THR A 129 -1.93 17.18 -10.59
CA THR A 129 -2.27 16.41 -11.79
C THR A 129 -2.62 14.98 -11.43
N MET A 130 -3.65 14.43 -12.08
CA MET A 130 -4.01 13.03 -11.94
C MET A 130 -3.49 12.19 -13.11
N ASP A 131 -2.78 11.12 -12.79
CA ASP A 131 -2.20 10.20 -13.75
C ASP A 131 -3.20 9.08 -14.15
N SER A 132 -2.87 8.20 -15.12
CA SER A 132 -3.79 7.14 -15.59
C SER A 132 -4.01 5.98 -14.60
N ALA A 133 -3.27 5.95 -13.49
CA ALA A 133 -3.53 5.08 -12.35
C ALA A 133 -4.24 5.85 -11.23
N PHE A 134 -4.72 7.08 -11.49
CA PHE A 134 -5.38 7.93 -10.50
C PHE A 134 -4.48 8.34 -9.34
N ASN A 135 -3.15 8.37 -9.54
CA ASN A 135 -2.25 8.99 -8.57
C ASN A 135 -2.32 10.50 -8.73
N LEU A 136 -2.27 11.23 -7.62
CA LEU A 136 -2.42 12.68 -7.59
C LEU A 136 -1.06 13.29 -7.24
N ASP A 137 -0.39 13.85 -8.24
CA ASP A 137 0.94 14.44 -8.08
C ASP A 137 0.85 15.96 -7.87
N LEU A 138 1.51 16.44 -6.81
CA LEU A 138 1.55 17.84 -6.41
C LEU A 138 2.75 18.56 -7.01
N GLU A 139 2.49 19.65 -7.74
CA GLU A 139 3.55 20.58 -8.11
C GLU A 139 3.88 21.52 -6.93
N GLY A 140 5.08 21.39 -6.38
CA GLY A 140 5.56 22.23 -5.27
C GLY A 140 5.33 21.59 -3.90
N TYR A 141 5.16 22.41 -2.87
CA TYR A 141 5.02 21.95 -1.48
C TYR A 141 3.69 22.40 -0.88
N ALA A 142 3.07 21.52 -0.11
CA ALA A 142 1.91 21.83 0.70
C ALA A 142 2.02 21.18 2.07
N GLN A 143 1.52 21.86 3.09
CA GLN A 143 1.41 21.30 4.43
C GLN A 143 0.04 20.69 4.69
N SER A 144 -1.01 21.18 4.02
CA SER A 144 -2.36 20.70 4.22
C SER A 144 -3.15 20.78 2.91
N TYR A 145 -4.08 19.85 2.75
CA TYR A 145 -5.06 19.84 1.67
C TYR A 145 -6.33 19.12 2.11
N THR A 146 -7.42 19.45 1.45
CA THR A 146 -8.70 18.75 1.60
C THR A 146 -8.98 17.99 0.32
N PHE A 147 -9.57 16.81 0.39
CA PHE A 147 -10.03 16.09 -0.79
C PHE A 147 -11.40 15.47 -0.54
N THR A 148 -12.17 15.32 -1.61
CA THR A 148 -13.45 14.59 -1.59
C THR A 148 -13.29 13.29 -2.34
N MET A 149 -13.80 12.20 -1.75
CA MET A 149 -13.83 10.87 -2.35
C MET A 149 -15.27 10.35 -2.42
N THR A 150 -15.51 9.40 -3.31
CA THR A 150 -16.77 8.67 -3.41
C THR A 150 -16.56 7.26 -2.87
N GLU A 151 -17.20 6.94 -1.75
CA GLU A 151 -17.24 5.59 -1.22
C GLU A 151 -18.39 4.82 -1.86
N TYR A 152 -18.11 3.62 -2.36
CA TYR A 152 -19.11 2.75 -2.98
C TYR A 152 -19.45 1.57 -2.05
N SER A 153 -20.73 1.45 -1.71
CA SER A 153 -21.24 0.27 -1.00
C SER A 153 -21.70 -0.78 -2.02
N ILE A 154 -20.91 -1.84 -2.14
CA ILE A 154 -21.12 -2.92 -3.11
C ILE A 154 -21.66 -4.16 -2.38
N PRO A 155 -22.91 -4.58 -2.65
CA PRO A 155 -23.48 -5.79 -2.03
C PRO A 155 -22.64 -7.03 -2.33
N ASN A 156 -22.46 -7.92 -1.35
CA ASN A 156 -21.71 -9.17 -1.55
C ASN A 156 -22.29 -10.04 -2.69
N SER A 157 -23.61 -10.00 -2.92
CA SER A 157 -24.25 -10.68 -4.04
C SER A 157 -23.86 -10.12 -5.42
N VAL A 158 -23.44 -8.86 -5.47
CA VAL A 158 -22.96 -8.19 -6.69
C VAL A 158 -21.47 -8.48 -6.92
N LYS A 159 -20.68 -8.56 -5.84
CA LYS A 159 -19.27 -8.97 -5.91
C LYS A 159 -19.14 -10.43 -6.37
N GLN A 160 -19.94 -11.32 -5.77
CA GLN A 160 -19.99 -12.74 -6.14
C GLN A 160 -20.40 -12.89 -7.61
N GLY A 161 -19.58 -13.55 -8.41
CA GLY A 161 -19.85 -13.72 -9.83
C GLY A 161 -19.29 -12.60 -10.73
N ALA A 162 -18.76 -11.51 -10.16
CA ALA A 162 -18.15 -10.44 -10.95
C ALA A 162 -16.88 -10.94 -11.67
N ASN A 163 -16.66 -10.42 -12.88
CA ASN A 163 -15.51 -10.73 -13.72
C ASN A 163 -14.79 -9.46 -14.14
N ALA A 164 -13.58 -9.59 -14.67
CA ALA A 164 -12.88 -8.48 -15.30
C ALA A 164 -13.71 -7.89 -16.46
N PRO A 165 -13.61 -6.57 -16.74
CA PRO A 165 -14.16 -5.99 -17.96
C PRO A 165 -13.60 -6.66 -19.21
N ASN A 166 -14.34 -6.63 -20.32
CA ASN A 166 -13.84 -7.18 -21.59
C ASN A 166 -12.77 -6.30 -22.26
N ASP A 167 -12.73 -5.01 -21.91
CA ASP A 167 -11.79 -4.03 -22.45
C ASP A 167 -11.06 -3.33 -21.30
N PHE A 168 -9.76 -3.60 -21.19
CA PHE A 168 -8.86 -2.95 -20.25
C PHE A 168 -7.44 -2.95 -20.83
N SER A 169 -6.58 -2.06 -20.32
CA SER A 169 -5.18 -1.98 -20.74
C SER A 169 -4.43 -3.28 -20.43
N SER A 170 -3.75 -3.87 -21.42
CA SER A 170 -2.94 -5.09 -21.26
C SER A 170 -1.90 -4.99 -20.14
N LYS A 171 -1.38 -3.78 -19.87
CA LYS A 171 -0.50 -3.48 -18.72
C LYS A 171 -1.06 -3.92 -17.37
N LEU A 172 -2.37 -4.12 -17.24
CA LEU A 172 -3.01 -4.58 -16.02
C LEU A 172 -2.94 -6.10 -15.81
N THR A 173 -2.54 -6.87 -16.82
CA THR A 173 -2.34 -8.33 -16.77
C THR A 173 -0.96 -8.78 -17.25
N GLU A 174 -0.14 -7.87 -17.77
CA GLU A 174 1.26 -8.14 -18.12
C GLU A 174 2.08 -8.56 -16.88
N VAL A 175 2.93 -9.58 -17.05
CA VAL A 175 3.84 -10.09 -16.03
C VAL A 175 5.26 -10.26 -16.60
N PRO A 176 6.32 -10.08 -15.80
CA PRO A 176 7.67 -10.43 -16.21
C PRO A 176 7.86 -11.96 -16.23
N ASN A 177 9.05 -12.41 -16.65
CA ASN A 177 9.39 -13.83 -16.63
C ASN A 177 9.76 -14.28 -15.22
N PHE A 178 9.26 -15.45 -14.81
CA PHE A 178 9.58 -16.10 -13.54
C PHE A 178 10.37 -17.38 -13.73
N PRO A 179 11.11 -17.85 -12.70
CA PRO A 179 11.77 -19.16 -12.73
C PRO A 179 10.75 -20.28 -12.98
N LEU A 180 11.15 -21.26 -13.80
CA LEU A 180 10.37 -22.49 -14.04
C LEU A 180 10.97 -23.64 -13.25
N ARG A 181 10.14 -24.40 -12.53
CA ARG A 181 10.60 -25.55 -11.72
C ARG A 181 10.01 -26.87 -12.25
N PRO A 182 10.74 -28.01 -12.23
CA PRO A 182 10.19 -29.28 -12.72
C PRO A 182 9.20 -29.94 -11.75
N GLY A 183 7.96 -30.20 -12.18
CA GLY A 183 6.89 -30.80 -11.37
C GLY A 183 5.67 -29.87 -11.28
N PRO A 184 4.52 -30.32 -10.76
CA PRO A 184 3.35 -29.46 -10.56
C PRO A 184 3.47 -28.59 -9.30
N ASP A 185 2.81 -27.44 -9.31
CA ASP A 185 2.60 -26.55 -8.14
C ASP A 185 3.90 -26.10 -7.46
N ASN A 186 4.96 -25.95 -8.24
CA ASN A 186 6.30 -25.63 -7.75
C ASN A 186 6.87 -24.34 -8.35
N ASP A 187 6.11 -23.66 -9.20
CA ASP A 187 6.43 -22.35 -9.73
C ASP A 187 5.18 -21.45 -9.76
N VAL A 188 5.42 -20.16 -10.00
CA VAL A 188 4.40 -19.11 -9.92
C VAL A 188 3.27 -19.34 -10.93
N TYR A 189 3.57 -19.93 -12.10
CA TYR A 189 2.58 -20.16 -13.15
C TYR A 189 1.62 -21.28 -12.77
N ASP A 190 2.16 -22.40 -12.29
CA ASP A 190 1.35 -23.54 -11.86
C ASP A 190 0.51 -23.19 -10.64
N LEU A 191 1.10 -22.49 -9.66
CA LEU A 191 0.41 -22.07 -8.44
C LEU A 191 -0.78 -21.14 -8.74
N ALA A 192 -0.60 -20.18 -9.67
CA ALA A 192 -1.68 -19.29 -10.08
C ALA A 192 -2.88 -20.08 -10.65
N ALA A 193 -2.61 -21.11 -11.44
CA ALA A 193 -3.65 -21.96 -12.03
C ALA A 193 -4.32 -22.89 -11.01
N SER A 194 -3.56 -23.45 -10.06
CA SER A 194 -4.09 -24.41 -9.09
C SER A 194 -4.93 -23.77 -7.98
N ILE A 195 -4.55 -22.59 -7.49
CA ILE A 195 -5.36 -21.84 -6.50
C ILE A 195 -6.77 -21.55 -7.05
N THR A 196 -6.87 -21.30 -8.35
CA THR A 196 -8.10 -20.85 -9.02
C THR A 196 -8.85 -21.97 -9.73
N GLU A 197 -8.39 -23.21 -9.62
CA GLU A 197 -8.96 -24.35 -10.34
C GLU A 197 -10.45 -24.53 -10.02
N GLY A 198 -11.28 -24.58 -11.07
CA GLY A 198 -12.73 -24.75 -10.93
C GLY A 198 -13.50 -23.51 -10.48
N ILE A 199 -12.82 -22.39 -10.20
CA ILE A 199 -13.45 -21.11 -9.85
C ILE A 199 -13.73 -20.31 -11.13
N THR A 200 -14.97 -19.87 -11.30
CA THR A 200 -15.40 -19.20 -12.53
C THR A 200 -15.30 -17.69 -12.48
N SER A 201 -15.63 -17.07 -11.34
CA SER A 201 -15.67 -15.61 -11.17
C SER A 201 -14.27 -15.06 -10.90
N ASP A 202 -13.87 -14.00 -11.58
CA ASP A 202 -12.56 -13.37 -11.31
C ASP A 202 -12.49 -12.75 -9.91
N TYR A 203 -13.61 -12.23 -9.37
CA TYR A 203 -13.67 -11.83 -7.97
C TYR A 203 -13.39 -13.01 -7.03
N GLU A 204 -14.03 -14.16 -7.24
CA GLU A 204 -13.84 -15.34 -6.39
C GLU A 204 -12.41 -15.92 -6.52
N LYS A 205 -11.80 -15.84 -7.71
CA LYS A 205 -10.39 -16.20 -7.91
C LYS A 205 -9.47 -15.27 -7.12
N ALA A 206 -9.71 -13.95 -7.18
CA ALA A 206 -8.94 -12.98 -6.41
C ALA A 206 -9.09 -13.24 -4.90
N VAL A 207 -10.30 -13.54 -4.42
CA VAL A 207 -10.55 -13.96 -3.03
C VAL A 207 -9.75 -15.23 -2.67
N ALA A 208 -9.77 -16.25 -3.53
CA ALA A 208 -9.01 -17.49 -3.30
C ALA A 208 -7.49 -17.25 -3.23
N ILE A 209 -6.96 -16.38 -4.08
CA ILE A 209 -5.54 -15.98 -4.06
C ILE A 209 -5.20 -15.23 -2.77
N ARG A 210 -6.03 -14.25 -2.37
CA ARG A 210 -5.88 -13.54 -1.09
C ARG A 210 -5.82 -14.54 0.07
N ASP A 211 -6.82 -15.41 0.16
CA ASP A 211 -6.96 -16.35 1.27
C ASP A 211 -5.84 -17.38 1.27
N TYR A 212 -5.39 -17.85 0.10
CA TYR A 212 -4.23 -18.73 -0.02
C TYR A 212 -2.98 -18.07 0.60
N LEU A 213 -2.69 -16.82 0.25
CA LEU A 213 -1.52 -16.12 0.79
C LEU A 213 -1.63 -15.96 2.32
N ARG A 214 -2.79 -15.52 2.82
CA ARG A 214 -3.03 -15.32 4.25
C ARG A 214 -2.97 -16.62 5.08
N ASN A 215 -3.34 -17.75 4.48
CA ASN A 215 -3.40 -19.03 5.18
C ASN A 215 -2.08 -19.82 5.13
N ASN A 216 -1.19 -19.53 4.16
CA ASN A 216 0.03 -20.32 3.95
C ASN A 216 1.32 -19.58 4.32
N TYR A 217 1.27 -18.26 4.52
CA TYR A 217 2.45 -17.46 4.86
C TYR A 217 2.19 -16.58 6.09
N TYR A 218 3.26 -16.29 6.82
CA TYR A 218 3.25 -15.43 7.99
C TYR A 218 3.65 -14.01 7.65
N TYR A 219 3.04 -13.04 8.33
CA TYR A 219 3.59 -11.70 8.33
C TYR A 219 4.81 -11.61 9.24
N ASN A 220 5.88 -11.03 8.71
CA ASN A 220 7.08 -10.63 9.44
C ASN A 220 7.62 -9.33 8.81
N ILE A 221 7.58 -8.22 9.57
CA ILE A 221 8.12 -6.93 9.13
C ILE A 221 9.63 -7.02 8.85
N ASN A 222 10.33 -7.84 9.64
CA ASN A 222 11.75 -8.19 9.50
C ASN A 222 11.95 -9.44 8.64
N GLY A 223 11.00 -9.71 7.73
CA GLY A 223 10.94 -10.93 6.93
C GLY A 223 12.23 -11.26 6.19
N THR A 224 12.38 -12.53 5.87
CA THR A 224 13.59 -13.07 5.22
C THR A 224 13.92 -12.31 3.94
N LEU A 225 15.15 -11.80 3.84
CA LEU A 225 15.64 -11.12 2.65
C LEU A 225 15.79 -12.13 1.50
N THR A 226 15.29 -11.76 0.32
CA THR A 226 15.57 -12.52 -0.91
C THR A 226 17.08 -12.50 -1.18
N PRO A 227 17.71 -13.66 -1.45
CA PRO A 227 19.11 -13.71 -1.84
C PRO A 227 19.39 -13.07 -3.21
N ASP A 228 20.63 -12.65 -3.42
CA ASP A 228 21.07 -12.17 -4.74
C ASP A 228 20.97 -13.28 -5.79
N GLY A 229 20.37 -12.97 -6.94
CA GLY A 229 20.18 -13.92 -8.03
C GLY A 229 18.83 -14.64 -8.02
N ASP A 230 18.07 -14.55 -6.92
CA ASP A 230 16.73 -15.12 -6.81
C ASP A 230 15.65 -14.07 -7.11
N ASP A 231 14.54 -14.52 -7.71
CA ASP A 231 13.37 -13.68 -7.93
C ASP A 231 12.61 -13.45 -6.62
N TYR A 232 12.22 -12.19 -6.35
CA TYR A 232 11.59 -11.79 -5.09
C TYR A 232 10.27 -12.52 -4.77
N ILE A 233 9.41 -12.72 -5.76
CA ILE A 233 8.11 -13.36 -5.56
C ILE A 233 8.27 -14.87 -5.54
N ASP A 234 9.05 -15.43 -6.46
CA ASP A 234 9.32 -16.87 -6.51
C ASP A 234 10.05 -17.35 -5.25
N TYR A 235 10.98 -16.55 -4.71
CA TYR A 235 11.63 -16.84 -3.44
C TYR A 235 10.61 -16.79 -2.29
N PHE A 236 9.77 -15.75 -2.19
CA PHE A 236 8.76 -15.66 -1.14
C PHE A 236 7.80 -16.88 -1.15
N LEU A 237 7.34 -17.29 -2.33
CA LEU A 237 6.36 -18.38 -2.46
C LEU A 237 6.95 -19.78 -2.27
N PHE A 238 8.23 -19.99 -2.61
CA PHE A 238 8.77 -21.35 -2.69
C PHE A 238 10.20 -21.51 -2.18
N GLY A 239 10.99 -20.45 -2.19
CA GLY A 239 12.41 -20.46 -1.79
C GLY A 239 12.64 -20.13 -0.31
N ASN A 240 11.71 -19.41 0.32
CA ASN A 240 11.82 -18.97 1.70
C ASN A 240 11.40 -20.08 2.68
N PRO A 241 12.34 -20.69 3.43
CA PRO A 241 12.02 -21.76 4.36
C PRO A 241 11.19 -21.30 5.57
N GLU A 242 11.23 -20.01 5.93
CA GLU A 242 10.48 -19.45 7.05
C GLU A 242 9.01 -19.17 6.68
N GLN A 243 8.66 -19.22 5.39
CA GLN A 243 7.32 -18.95 4.86
C GLN A 243 6.76 -17.60 5.35
N ASP A 244 7.64 -16.62 5.49
CA ASP A 244 7.33 -15.30 6.02
C ASP A 244 7.59 -14.18 5.01
N GLY A 245 7.02 -13.01 5.26
CA GLY A 245 7.24 -11.83 4.44
C GLY A 245 6.51 -10.61 4.98
N LYS A 246 6.76 -9.46 4.38
CA LYS A 246 6.09 -8.19 4.70
C LYS A 246 5.00 -7.88 3.69
N CYS A 247 4.19 -6.84 3.94
CA CYS A 247 3.08 -6.43 3.07
C CYS A 247 3.46 -6.35 1.59
N THR A 248 4.66 -5.84 1.28
CA THR A 248 5.16 -5.78 -0.10
C THR A 248 5.32 -7.15 -0.77
N ASN A 249 5.70 -8.22 -0.06
CA ASN A 249 5.75 -9.59 -0.60
C ASN A 249 4.34 -10.07 -0.94
N PHE A 250 3.41 -9.95 0.01
CA PHE A 250 2.02 -10.38 -0.14
C PHE A 250 1.31 -9.65 -1.27
N ALA A 251 1.38 -8.31 -1.30
CA ALA A 251 0.76 -7.50 -2.33
C ALA A 251 1.37 -7.73 -3.72
N SER A 252 2.69 -7.97 -3.80
CA SER A 252 3.36 -8.30 -5.07
C SER A 252 2.95 -9.67 -5.58
N ALA A 253 2.97 -10.70 -4.71
CA ALA A 253 2.55 -12.05 -5.04
C ALA A 253 1.08 -12.09 -5.45
N PHE A 254 0.19 -11.44 -4.70
CA PHE A 254 -1.23 -11.32 -5.03
C PHE A 254 -1.43 -10.70 -6.42
N THR A 255 -0.72 -9.61 -6.71
CA THR A 255 -0.84 -8.95 -8.00
C THR A 255 -0.46 -9.90 -9.12
N ILE A 256 0.68 -10.60 -9.01
CA ILE A 256 1.15 -11.49 -10.06
C ILE A 256 0.28 -12.73 -10.23
N LEU A 257 -0.12 -13.39 -9.14
CA LEU A 257 -1.01 -14.54 -9.20
C LEU A 257 -2.37 -14.16 -9.83
N SER A 258 -2.90 -12.97 -9.52
CA SER A 258 -4.12 -12.45 -10.15
C SER A 258 -3.93 -12.16 -11.64
N ARG A 259 -2.82 -11.50 -12.02
CA ARG A 259 -2.50 -11.19 -13.42
C ARG A 259 -2.31 -12.43 -14.28
N LEU A 260 -1.67 -13.48 -13.75
CA LEU A 260 -1.54 -14.78 -14.41
C LEU A 260 -2.89 -15.47 -14.67
N ASN A 261 -3.92 -15.11 -13.90
CA ASN A 261 -5.31 -15.51 -14.12
C ASN A 261 -6.11 -14.54 -15.01
N ASN A 262 -5.42 -13.63 -15.71
CA ASN A 262 -5.99 -12.58 -16.56
C ASN A 262 -6.93 -11.62 -15.80
N ILE A 263 -6.67 -11.41 -14.50
CA ILE A 263 -7.42 -10.48 -13.65
C ILE A 263 -6.68 -9.14 -13.61
N PRO A 264 -7.27 -8.04 -14.13
CA PRO A 264 -6.62 -6.73 -14.18
C PRO A 264 -6.39 -6.19 -12.77
N THR A 265 -5.12 -6.16 -12.37
CA THR A 265 -4.72 -5.87 -10.99
C THR A 265 -3.58 -4.86 -10.97
N ARG A 266 -3.60 -3.93 -10.00
CA ARG A 266 -2.51 -3.00 -9.75
C ARG A 266 -2.04 -3.10 -8.30
N TYR A 267 -0.74 -2.92 -8.11
CA TYR A 267 -0.10 -2.89 -6.80
C TYR A 267 -0.18 -1.47 -6.27
N VAL A 268 -0.45 -1.31 -4.99
CA VAL A 268 -0.66 0.00 -4.38
C VAL A 268 0.20 0.13 -3.14
N THR A 269 0.79 1.31 -2.98
CA THR A 269 1.51 1.74 -1.77
C THR A 269 0.89 3.00 -1.23
N GLY A 270 0.88 3.09 0.09
CA GLY A 270 0.46 4.25 0.83
C GLY A 270 0.57 3.96 2.30
N ASN A 271 -0.49 4.21 3.05
CA ASN A 271 -0.56 3.90 4.45
C ASN A 271 -1.83 3.14 4.80
N GLY A 272 -1.73 2.35 5.86
CA GLY A 272 -2.85 1.83 6.61
C GLY A 272 -3.67 2.92 7.28
N ILE A 273 -4.72 2.52 8.00
CA ILE A 273 -5.74 3.45 8.48
C ILE A 273 -5.22 4.53 9.45
N GLY A 274 -4.13 4.25 10.19
CA GLY A 274 -3.64 5.11 11.26
C GLY A 274 -4.39 4.90 12.57
N ASP A 275 -3.81 5.39 13.66
CA ASP A 275 -4.39 5.27 15.00
C ASP A 275 -5.21 6.50 15.37
N VAL A 276 -6.27 6.32 16.16
CA VAL A 276 -6.96 7.44 16.78
C VAL A 276 -6.18 7.88 18.01
N VAL A 277 -5.74 9.14 18.01
CA VAL A 277 -4.96 9.73 19.10
C VAL A 277 -5.76 10.88 19.70
N THR A 278 -5.93 10.86 21.02
CA THR A 278 -6.55 11.95 21.78
C THR A 278 -5.57 13.12 21.98
N PRO A 279 -6.04 14.34 22.27
CA PRO A 279 -5.14 15.47 22.58
C PRO A 279 -4.17 15.19 23.74
N GLU A 280 -4.62 14.48 24.79
CA GLU A 280 -3.77 14.11 25.92
C GLU A 280 -2.66 13.14 25.51
N GLU A 281 -2.98 12.11 24.72
CA GLU A 281 -1.98 11.18 24.19
C GLU A 281 -1.00 11.91 23.26
N TRP A 282 -1.47 12.82 22.42
CA TRP A 282 -0.63 13.63 21.54
C TRP A 282 0.39 14.46 22.33
N GLU A 283 -0.04 15.17 23.38
CA GLU A 283 0.87 15.92 24.24
C GLU A 283 1.92 15.01 24.88
N ASN A 284 1.52 13.82 25.35
CA ASN A 284 2.41 12.85 25.98
C ASN A 284 3.41 12.20 25.01
N THR A 285 3.18 12.26 23.70
CA THR A 285 4.13 11.71 22.72
C THR A 285 5.39 12.55 22.52
N GLY A 286 5.45 13.80 23.02
CA GLY A 286 6.55 14.74 22.77
C GLY A 286 6.57 15.35 21.35
N TYR A 287 5.70 14.88 20.44
CA TYR A 287 5.60 15.45 19.09
C TYR A 287 5.10 16.89 19.09
N GLY A 288 4.16 17.23 19.97
CA GLY A 288 3.66 18.60 20.06
C GLY A 288 4.76 19.60 20.44
N GLU A 289 5.66 19.22 21.35
CA GLU A 289 6.81 20.04 21.75
C GLU A 289 7.86 20.17 20.64
N SER A 290 8.19 19.07 19.95
CA SER A 290 9.22 19.06 18.90
C SER A 290 8.80 19.75 17.61
N THR A 291 7.50 19.78 17.30
CA THR A 291 6.97 20.31 16.02
C THR A 291 6.23 21.63 16.17
N GLY A 292 5.78 21.97 17.38
CA GLY A 292 4.86 23.08 17.63
C GLY A 292 3.43 22.85 17.12
N TYR A 293 3.10 21.61 16.71
CA TYR A 293 1.77 21.22 16.24
C TYR A 293 0.93 20.60 17.38
N SER A 294 -0.30 21.07 17.56
CA SER A 294 -1.25 20.49 18.51
C SER A 294 -2.50 19.98 17.80
N ILE A 295 -3.18 19.03 18.43
CA ILE A 295 -4.53 18.60 18.05
C ILE A 295 -5.51 19.04 19.16
N GLU A 296 -6.71 19.46 18.78
CA GLU A 296 -7.72 19.97 19.71
C GLU A 296 -8.86 18.97 19.97
N GLU A 297 -8.91 17.91 19.16
CA GLU A 297 -9.89 16.83 19.21
C GLU A 297 -9.23 15.50 18.82
N ASP A 298 -9.91 14.39 19.08
CA ASP A 298 -9.47 13.06 18.67
C ASP A 298 -9.20 13.07 17.17
N THR A 299 -8.00 12.64 16.79
CA THR A 299 -7.51 12.79 15.42
C THR A 299 -6.90 11.48 14.96
N ARG A 300 -7.14 11.11 13.70
CA ARG A 300 -6.50 9.93 13.14
C ARG A 300 -5.09 10.31 12.70
N VAL A 301 -4.09 9.65 13.27
CA VAL A 301 -2.67 9.93 13.06
C VAL A 301 -2.07 8.81 12.23
N VAL A 302 -1.53 9.19 11.08
CA VAL A 302 -0.85 8.28 10.17
C VAL A 302 0.63 8.61 10.21
N THR A 303 1.43 7.57 10.41
CA THR A 303 2.89 7.66 10.57
C THR A 303 3.57 6.81 9.51
N MET A 304 4.90 6.90 9.45
CA MET A 304 5.70 6.01 8.61
C MET A 304 5.52 4.54 8.94
N LEU A 305 5.27 4.22 10.22
CA LEU A 305 5.00 2.86 10.65
C LEU A 305 3.79 2.32 9.89
N HIS A 306 2.73 3.12 9.75
CA HIS A 306 1.56 2.75 8.97
C HIS A 306 1.83 2.57 7.46
N GLY A 307 3.05 2.71 6.96
CA GLY A 307 3.38 2.45 5.56
C GLY A 307 2.95 1.04 5.13
N HIS A 308 2.13 0.96 4.09
CA HIS A 308 1.48 -0.29 3.71
C HIS A 308 1.43 -0.51 2.21
N ALA A 309 1.36 -1.78 1.83
CA ALA A 309 1.23 -2.21 0.45
C ALA A 309 0.09 -3.23 0.31
N TYR A 310 -0.74 -3.01 -0.70
CA TYR A 310 -1.92 -3.80 -1.00
C TYR A 310 -2.15 -3.86 -2.51
N ALA A 311 -3.29 -4.39 -2.95
CA ALA A 311 -3.62 -4.46 -4.37
C ALA A 311 -5.04 -3.96 -4.63
N GLU A 312 -5.28 -3.52 -5.86
CA GLU A 312 -6.61 -3.17 -6.33
C GLU A 312 -6.93 -3.97 -7.61
N VAL A 313 -8.13 -4.51 -7.68
CA VAL A 313 -8.63 -5.37 -8.77
C VAL A 313 -9.76 -4.66 -9.50
N LEU A 314 -9.69 -4.59 -10.83
CA LEU A 314 -10.73 -3.99 -11.66
C LEU A 314 -11.79 -5.03 -12.07
N LEU A 315 -13.05 -4.77 -11.73
CA LEU A 315 -14.18 -5.65 -12.04
C LEU A 315 -15.27 -4.91 -12.83
N ASP A 316 -15.89 -5.62 -13.77
CA ASP A 316 -16.89 -5.08 -14.68
C ASP A 316 -18.11 -4.54 -13.94
N GLY A 317 -18.41 -3.27 -14.16
CA GLY A 317 -19.51 -2.55 -13.51
C GLY A 317 -19.37 -2.29 -12.02
N LEU A 318 -18.29 -2.76 -11.38
CA LEU A 318 -17.97 -2.54 -9.96
C LEU A 318 -16.80 -1.55 -9.79
N GLY A 319 -15.95 -1.40 -10.82
CA GLY A 319 -14.74 -0.59 -10.77
C GLY A 319 -13.59 -1.29 -10.04
N TRP A 320 -12.67 -0.50 -9.49
CA TRP A 320 -11.57 -0.95 -8.64
C TRP A 320 -12.07 -1.32 -7.24
N LEU A 321 -11.69 -2.51 -6.77
CA LEU A 321 -11.87 -2.97 -5.39
C LEU A 321 -10.51 -3.16 -4.73
N THR A 322 -10.38 -2.72 -3.48
CA THR A 322 -9.17 -2.92 -2.68
C THR A 322 -9.14 -4.33 -2.11
N PHE A 323 -8.02 -5.04 -2.25
CA PHE A 323 -7.77 -6.35 -1.67
C PHE A 323 -6.60 -6.28 -0.70
N GLU A 324 -6.79 -6.85 0.49
CA GLU A 324 -5.76 -7.02 1.51
C GLU A 324 -5.24 -8.48 1.54
N PRO A 325 -4.14 -8.78 0.82
CA PRO A 325 -3.54 -10.10 0.81
C PRO A 325 -2.63 -10.38 1.99
N THR A 326 -2.27 -9.37 2.80
CA THR A 326 -1.32 -9.54 3.89
C THR A 326 -1.93 -10.41 4.98
N SER A 327 -1.16 -11.41 5.43
CA SER A 327 -1.60 -12.31 6.49
C SER A 327 -1.75 -11.58 7.82
N SER A 328 -2.88 -11.80 8.49
CA SER A 328 -3.07 -11.40 9.90
C SER A 328 -2.42 -12.39 10.87
N ASN A 329 -1.91 -13.53 10.38
CA ASN A 329 -1.18 -14.50 11.18
C ASN A 329 0.29 -14.08 11.24
N GLN A 330 0.73 -13.60 12.40
CA GLN A 330 2.14 -13.28 12.62
C GLN A 330 2.96 -14.56 12.84
N CYS A 331 4.22 -14.50 12.44
CA CYS A 331 5.18 -15.56 12.65
C CYS A 331 5.35 -15.85 14.17
N PRO A 332 5.05 -17.07 14.65
CA PRO A 332 5.02 -17.37 16.09
C PRO A 332 6.36 -17.24 16.82
N THR A 333 7.47 -17.27 16.07
CA THR A 333 8.85 -17.22 16.58
C THR A 333 9.57 -15.92 16.24
N CYS A 334 8.90 -15.01 15.54
CA CYS A 334 9.45 -13.72 15.16
C CYS A 334 9.22 -12.69 16.29
N ASP A 335 9.95 -11.58 16.24
CA ASP A 335 9.93 -10.56 17.29
C ASP A 335 8.50 -10.05 17.55
N GLY A 336 8.15 -9.85 18.82
CA GLY A 336 6.78 -9.71 19.32
C GLY A 336 6.07 -8.41 18.98
N ASN A 337 6.62 -7.60 18.07
CA ASN A 337 6.02 -6.36 17.58
C ASN A 337 4.76 -6.69 16.82
N SER A 338 3.65 -6.55 17.54
CA SER A 338 2.41 -7.25 17.24
C SER A 338 1.52 -6.41 16.34
N ALA A 339 0.93 -7.10 15.38
CA ALA A 339 -0.08 -6.61 14.49
C ALA A 339 -1.37 -6.32 15.26
N THR A 340 -1.72 -5.05 15.42
CA THR A 340 -3.10 -4.69 15.68
C THR A 340 -3.88 -4.73 14.37
N ASN A 341 -4.55 -5.86 14.16
CA ASN A 341 -5.61 -5.95 13.17
C ASN A 341 -6.82 -5.19 13.72
N THR A 342 -7.04 -3.98 13.24
CA THR A 342 -8.18 -3.17 13.67
C THR A 342 -9.48 -3.63 12.99
N GLY A 343 -9.39 -4.19 11.77
CA GLY A 343 -10.55 -4.70 11.03
C GLY A 343 -11.60 -3.63 10.71
N GLU A 344 -11.20 -2.36 10.73
CA GLU A 344 -12.15 -1.22 10.80
C GLU A 344 -12.65 -0.77 9.42
N ASP A 345 -11.98 -1.11 8.33
CA ASP A 345 -12.35 -0.73 6.96
C ASP A 345 -13.03 -1.90 6.23
N ASN A 346 -14.36 -1.89 6.20
CA ASN A 346 -15.19 -2.92 5.57
C ASN A 346 -15.30 -2.77 4.05
N THR A 347 -14.72 -1.71 3.47
CA THR A 347 -14.69 -1.50 2.01
C THR A 347 -13.55 -2.30 1.37
N VAL A 348 -12.60 -2.78 2.17
CA VAL A 348 -11.45 -3.58 1.75
C VAL A 348 -11.76 -5.07 1.84
N ASP A 349 -11.56 -5.79 0.74
CA ASP A 349 -11.71 -7.24 0.71
C ASP A 349 -10.58 -7.91 1.53
N GLY A 350 -10.97 -8.54 2.64
CA GLY A 350 -10.06 -8.93 3.71
C GLY A 350 -10.28 -8.10 4.99
N GLU A 351 -11.36 -7.33 5.06
CA GLU A 351 -11.86 -6.58 6.22
C GLU A 351 -10.88 -5.50 6.72
N GLY A 352 -10.04 -4.94 5.83
CA GLY A 352 -9.05 -3.92 6.20
C GLY A 352 -8.03 -4.40 7.24
N THR A 353 -7.89 -5.72 7.36
CA THR A 353 -7.07 -6.37 8.38
C THR A 353 -5.60 -6.34 8.00
N GLN A 354 -4.94 -5.20 8.22
CA GLN A 354 -3.50 -5.12 8.07
C GLN A 354 -2.79 -5.47 9.37
N PRO A 355 -1.61 -6.11 9.27
CA PRO A 355 -0.68 -6.12 10.37
C PRO A 355 -0.32 -4.70 10.78
N GLY A 356 -0.79 -4.28 11.95
CA GLY A 356 -0.33 -3.06 12.59
C GLY A 356 1.18 -3.08 12.75
N THR A 357 1.79 -1.93 12.54
CA THR A 357 3.20 -1.66 12.77
C THR A 357 3.37 -1.01 14.14
N GLU A 358 2.67 -1.51 15.16
CA GLU A 358 3.01 -1.20 16.55
C GLU A 358 4.38 -1.82 16.83
N HIS A 359 5.38 -1.10 16.34
CA HIS A 359 6.76 -1.26 16.72
C HIS A 359 6.88 -0.45 18.00
N GLU A 360 7.08 -1.11 19.14
CA GLU A 360 7.86 -0.45 20.18
C GLU A 360 9.23 -0.20 19.53
N ILE A 361 9.44 1.05 19.13
CA ILE A 361 10.73 1.51 18.63
C ILE A 361 11.68 1.32 19.81
N ASN A 362 12.53 0.31 19.73
CA ASN A 362 13.67 0.26 20.64
C ASN A 362 14.53 1.49 20.33
N ASP A 363 14.61 2.36 21.32
CA ASP A 363 15.53 3.47 21.42
C ASP A 363 16.36 3.17 22.67
N SER A 364 17.40 2.36 22.47
CA SER A 364 18.13 1.73 23.56
C SER A 364 18.98 2.72 24.35
N ASP A 365 19.26 3.91 23.82
CA ASP A 365 19.98 4.99 24.51
C ASP A 365 19.13 6.22 24.84
N GLY A 366 17.92 6.33 24.30
CA GLY A 366 16.93 7.35 24.63
C GLY A 366 17.19 8.69 23.97
N ASP A 367 17.89 8.72 22.83
CA ASP A 367 18.24 9.96 22.11
C ASP A 367 17.14 10.43 21.13
N GLY A 368 16.11 9.61 20.93
CA GLY A 368 14.99 9.88 20.03
C GLY A 368 15.17 9.35 18.61
N LEU A 369 16.28 8.68 18.31
CA LEU A 369 16.48 7.84 17.12
C LEU A 369 16.12 6.39 17.47
N SER A 370 15.77 5.59 16.45
CA SER A 370 15.52 4.17 16.67
C SER A 370 16.80 3.36 16.51
N ASP A 371 16.92 2.27 17.27
CA ASP A 371 18.00 1.30 17.12
C ASP A 371 18.12 0.84 15.65
N GLU A 372 16.99 0.68 14.96
CA GLU A 372 16.93 0.32 13.54
C GLU A 372 17.47 1.44 12.63
N TYR A 373 17.10 2.69 12.88
CA TYR A 373 17.59 3.85 12.15
C TYR A 373 19.10 3.95 12.27
N GLU A 374 19.61 3.82 13.49
CA GLU A 374 21.03 3.94 13.78
C GLU A 374 21.84 2.80 13.16
N ASN A 375 21.37 1.56 13.29
CA ASN A 375 21.95 0.43 12.55
C ASN A 375 21.90 0.64 11.03
N GLY A 376 20.86 1.30 10.53
CA GLY A 376 20.65 1.60 9.12
C GLY A 376 21.60 2.67 8.55
N ILE A 377 21.97 3.68 9.36
CA ILE A 377 22.94 4.73 8.98
C ILE A 377 24.37 4.41 9.44
N GLY A 378 24.56 3.29 10.15
CA GLY A 378 25.86 2.83 10.64
C GLY A 378 26.31 3.53 11.92
N THR A 379 25.38 4.13 12.66
CA THR A 379 25.61 4.63 14.02
C THR A 379 25.34 3.55 15.07
N ASN A 380 25.66 3.81 16.33
CA ASN A 380 25.65 2.83 17.39
C ASN A 380 24.39 3.02 18.25
N PRO A 381 23.45 2.06 18.22
CA PRO A 381 22.15 2.18 18.87
C PRO A 381 22.17 2.16 20.41
N PHE A 382 23.33 2.31 21.02
CA PHE A 382 23.52 2.33 22.47
C PHE A 382 24.37 3.55 22.86
N ASP A 383 24.53 4.52 21.97
CA ASP A 383 25.38 5.68 22.09
C ASP A 383 24.77 6.91 21.40
N MET A 384 24.05 7.67 22.22
CA MET A 384 23.32 8.92 21.97
C MET A 384 24.08 10.00 21.15
N ASP A 385 25.41 9.89 20.99
CA ASP A 385 26.24 10.81 20.20
C ASP A 385 27.30 10.01 19.44
N THR A 386 26.85 9.14 18.54
CA THR A 386 27.74 8.20 17.86
C THR A 386 28.85 8.87 17.04
N ASP A 387 28.59 10.04 16.44
CA ASP A 387 29.59 10.77 15.64
C ASP A 387 30.38 11.80 16.46
N GLY A 388 30.04 11.98 17.74
CA GLY A 388 30.80 12.75 18.69
C GLY A 388 30.80 14.25 18.40
N ASP A 389 29.80 14.72 17.65
CA ASP A 389 29.60 16.14 17.38
C ASP A 389 28.85 16.86 18.50
N GLY A 390 28.30 16.06 19.42
CA GLY A 390 27.65 16.48 20.65
C GLY A 390 26.25 17.00 20.40
N LEU A 391 25.29 16.08 20.20
CA LEU A 391 23.83 16.30 20.07
C LEU A 391 23.40 17.66 19.45
#